data_AF-A0AAP2KWJ3-F1
#
_entry.id   AF-A0AAP2KWJ3-F1
#
_cell.length_a   1.000
_cell.length_b   1.000
_cell.length_c   1.000
_cell.angle_alpha   90.00
_cell.angle_beta   90.00
_cell.angle_gamma   90.00
#
_symmetry.space_group_name_H-M   'P 1'
#
loop_
_entity.id
_entity.type
_entity.pdbx_description
1 polymer ?
#
loop_
_entity_poly.entity_id
_entity_poly.type
_entity_poly.pdbx_seq_one_letter_code
_entity_poly.pdbx_strand_id
1 'polypeptide(L)'
;MLFDKSDMSLTHYSWRTGPKDSRFEGEPDGSEFVPEEGNEVLYVLNKALETLGASEKTKLHKGESLIKEELPSALRQQRDVHDWVVERLEEDAPLG
;
A
#
# COMPACT_ATOMS: atom_id res chain seq x y z
N MET A 1 0.10 -8.70 8.71
CA MET A 1 -0.69 -7.54 8.27
C MET A 1 -1.09 -6.76 9.49
N LEU A 2 -0.65 -5.51 9.53
CA LEU A 2 -0.85 -4.55 10.61
C LEU A 2 -2.28 -3.97 10.60
N PHE A 3 -2.85 -3.81 9.41
CA PHE A 3 -4.17 -3.21 9.17
C PHE A 3 -5.04 -4.12 8.30
N ASP A 4 -6.36 -3.94 8.42
CA ASP A 4 -7.36 -4.61 7.60
C ASP A 4 -8.22 -3.63 6.78
N LYS A 5 -9.15 -4.17 5.98
CA LYS A 5 -10.06 -3.38 5.14
C LYS A 5 -10.83 -2.31 5.92
N SER A 6 -11.19 -2.56 7.18
CA SER A 6 -11.95 -1.62 8.00
C SER A 6 -11.11 -0.43 8.49
N ASP A 7 -9.79 -0.52 8.37
CA ASP A 7 -8.87 0.57 8.68
C ASP A 7 -8.69 1.53 7.49
N MET A 8 -9.02 1.12 6.27
CA MET A 8 -8.92 1.95 5.06
C MET A 8 -9.93 3.11 5.08
N SER A 9 -9.50 4.28 4.63
CA SER A 9 -10.30 5.51 4.60
C SER A 9 -11.02 5.72 3.28
N LEU A 10 -10.46 5.23 2.17
CA LEU A 10 -11.04 5.43 0.83
C LEU A 10 -12.02 4.30 0.48
N THR A 11 -13.12 4.66 -0.16
CA THR A 11 -14.24 3.73 -0.42
C THR A 11 -14.34 3.24 -1.86
N HIS A 12 -13.44 3.69 -2.75
CA HIS A 12 -13.52 3.45 -4.19
C HIS A 12 -12.96 2.09 -4.65
N TYR A 13 -12.41 1.30 -3.71
CA TYR A 13 -11.76 0.03 -4.03
C TYR A 13 -12.75 -1.07 -4.42
N SER A 14 -12.33 -1.86 -5.41
CA SER A 14 -12.92 -3.18 -5.68
C SER A 14 -12.26 -4.22 -4.78
N TRP A 15 -13.06 -4.96 -4.01
CA TRP A 15 -12.57 -5.99 -3.11
C TRP A 15 -12.95 -7.36 -3.66
N ARG A 16 -12.00 -8.09 -4.25
CA ARG A 16 -12.29 -9.43 -4.79
C ARG A 16 -12.47 -10.43 -3.64
N THR A 17 -13.63 -11.07 -3.60
CA THR A 17 -13.91 -12.18 -2.68
C THR A 17 -13.66 -13.51 -3.40
N GLY A 18 -12.39 -13.78 -3.70
CA GLY A 18 -11.93 -15.00 -4.38
C GLY A 18 -11.15 -15.94 -3.46
N PRO A 19 -10.63 -17.06 -3.99
CA PRO A 19 -9.59 -17.84 -3.30
C PRO A 19 -8.45 -16.91 -2.86
N LYS A 20 -7.78 -17.27 -1.77
CA LYS A 20 -6.62 -16.52 -1.28
C LYS A 20 -5.60 -16.37 -2.42
N ASP A 21 -5.32 -15.13 -2.78
CA ASP A 21 -4.37 -14.82 -3.85
C ASP A 21 -2.96 -14.84 -3.28
N SER A 22 -2.12 -15.74 -3.80
CA SER A 22 -0.74 -15.90 -3.35
C SER A 22 0.14 -14.68 -3.63
N ARG A 23 -0.31 -13.77 -4.52
CA ARG A 23 0.39 -12.50 -4.81
C ARG A 23 0.37 -11.52 -3.64
N PHE A 24 -0.44 -11.76 -2.62
CA PHE A 24 -0.48 -10.98 -1.37
C PHE A 24 0.24 -11.69 -0.22
N GLU A 25 1.02 -12.72 -0.54
CA GLU A 25 1.82 -13.48 0.42
C GLU A 25 3.31 -13.22 0.19
N GLY A 26 4.08 -13.12 1.26
CA GLY A 26 5.51 -12.83 1.17
C GLY A 26 5.79 -11.36 0.87
N GLU A 27 6.94 -11.07 0.27
CA GLU A 27 7.42 -9.72 -0.02
C GLU A 27 6.96 -9.20 -1.39
N PRO A 28 6.70 -7.89 -1.54
CA PRO A 28 6.35 -7.30 -2.83
C PRO A 28 7.39 -7.65 -3.90
N ASP A 29 6.93 -8.10 -5.06
CA ASP A 29 7.80 -8.57 -6.13
C ASP A 29 7.51 -7.90 -7.49
N GLY A 30 7.90 -8.54 -8.58
CA GLY A 30 7.66 -8.06 -9.94
C GLY A 30 6.21 -8.25 -10.44
N SER A 31 5.31 -8.71 -9.58
CA SER A 31 3.88 -8.84 -9.90
C SER A 31 3.26 -7.48 -10.21
N GLU A 32 2.29 -7.47 -11.12
CA GLU A 32 1.56 -6.26 -11.51
C GLU A 32 0.74 -5.71 -10.32
N PHE A 33 0.87 -4.41 -10.09
CA PHE A 33 0.11 -3.67 -9.09
C PHE A 33 -1.16 -3.06 -9.71
N VAL A 34 -2.29 -3.23 -9.03
CA VAL A 34 -3.61 -2.75 -9.45
C VAL A 34 -4.17 -1.77 -8.40
N PRO A 35 -4.08 -0.44 -8.62
CA PRO A 35 -4.44 0.57 -7.61
C PRO A 35 -5.94 0.61 -7.27
N GLU A 36 -6.81 0.03 -8.10
CA GLU A 36 -8.24 -0.08 -7.83
C GLU A 36 -8.62 -1.32 -7.01
N GLU A 37 -7.72 -2.28 -6.84
CA GLU A 37 -7.97 -3.52 -6.08
C GLU A 37 -7.58 -3.31 -4.62
N GLY A 38 -8.56 -3.37 -3.72
CA GLY A 38 -8.36 -3.01 -2.32
C GLY A 38 -7.43 -3.93 -1.55
N ASN A 39 -7.41 -5.23 -1.85
CA ASN A 39 -6.50 -6.18 -1.20
C ASN A 39 -5.06 -5.93 -1.63
N GLU A 40 -4.84 -5.60 -2.90
CA GLU A 40 -3.54 -5.24 -3.47
C GLU A 40 -2.97 -3.98 -2.82
N VAL A 41 -3.79 -2.91 -2.75
CA VAL A 41 -3.40 -1.65 -2.10
C VAL A 41 -3.10 -1.88 -0.62
N LEU A 42 -4.00 -2.58 0.09
CA LEU A 42 -3.82 -2.89 1.51
C LEU A 42 -2.57 -3.74 1.76
N TYR A 43 -2.26 -4.68 0.88
CA TYR A 43 -1.05 -5.50 0.96
C TYR A 43 0.22 -4.65 0.85
N VAL A 44 0.32 -3.82 -0.19
CA VAL A 44 1.49 -2.95 -0.40
C VAL A 44 1.66 -1.94 0.75
N LEU A 45 0.57 -1.32 1.20
CA LEU A 45 0.61 -0.38 2.32
C LEU A 45 1.02 -1.04 3.63
N ASN A 46 0.50 -2.23 3.94
CA ASN A 46 0.94 -2.98 5.11
C ASN A 46 2.44 -3.27 5.06
N LYS A 47 2.97 -3.66 3.90
CA LYS A 47 4.40 -3.94 3.72
C LYS A 47 5.26 -2.70 3.85
N ALA A 48 4.85 -1.58 3.26
CA ALA A 48 5.56 -0.32 3.43
C ALA A 48 5.60 0.12 4.91
N LEU A 49 4.48 0.00 5.63
CA LEU A 49 4.42 0.37 7.04
C LEU A 49 5.19 -0.61 7.95
N GLU A 50 5.21 -1.91 7.61
CA GLU A 50 6.08 -2.91 8.25
C GLU A 50 7.57 -2.51 8.09
N THR A 51 7.99 -2.13 6.88
CA THR A 51 9.35 -1.64 6.58
C THR A 51 9.72 -0.40 7.40
N LEU A 52 8.77 0.52 7.58
CA LEU A 52 8.96 1.75 8.36
C LEU A 52 8.83 1.57 9.87
N GLY A 53 8.42 0.39 10.34
CA GLY A 53 8.08 0.16 11.74
C GLY A 53 6.91 1.03 12.23
N ALA A 54 6.02 1.44 11.33
CA ALA A 54 4.88 2.31 11.63
C ALA A 54 3.59 1.50 11.82
N SER A 55 2.75 1.90 12.79
CA SER A 55 1.50 1.19 13.11
C SER A 55 0.31 2.12 13.35
N GLU A 56 0.45 3.39 12.99
CA GLU A 56 -0.58 4.42 13.09
C GLU A 56 -1.46 4.49 11.83
N LYS A 57 -2.79 4.51 12.01
CA LYS A 57 -3.76 4.62 10.89
C LYS A 57 -3.58 5.89 10.06
N THR A 58 -3.07 6.96 10.66
CA THR A 58 -2.79 8.21 9.94
C THR A 58 -1.77 8.03 8.82
N LYS A 59 -0.73 7.19 9.02
CA LYS A 59 0.22 6.87 7.95
C LYS A 59 -0.38 5.93 6.91
N LEU A 60 -1.23 4.99 7.31
CA LEU A 60 -2.01 4.18 6.36
C LEU A 60 -2.84 5.08 5.42
N HIS A 61 -3.62 5.99 5.98
CA HIS A 61 -4.49 6.90 5.22
C HIS A 61 -3.68 7.82 4.31
N LYS A 62 -2.50 8.27 4.77
CA LYS A 62 -1.59 9.03 3.93
C LYS A 62 -1.06 8.20 2.76
N GLY A 63 -0.70 6.95 2.99
CA GLY A 63 -0.32 6.01 1.95
C GLY A 63 -1.43 5.79 0.91
N GLU A 64 -2.69 5.66 1.36
CA GLU A 64 -3.85 5.59 0.46
C GLU A 64 -3.95 6.83 -0.43
N SER A 65 -3.83 8.03 0.15
CA SER A 65 -3.83 9.29 -0.60
C SER A 65 -2.70 9.37 -1.62
N LEU A 66 -1.47 9.00 -1.24
CA LEU A 66 -0.32 8.98 -2.15
C LEU A 66 -0.58 8.07 -3.36
N ILE A 67 -1.02 6.83 -3.13
CA ILE A 67 -1.33 5.89 -4.20
C ILE A 67 -2.46 6.44 -5.10
N LYS A 68 -3.47 7.08 -4.51
CA LYS A 68 -4.63 7.58 -5.26
C LYS A 68 -4.31 8.79 -6.11
N GLU A 69 -3.56 9.74 -5.57
CA GLU A 69 -3.43 11.09 -6.11
C GLU A 69 -2.11 11.29 -6.86
N GLU A 70 -1.06 10.56 -6.46
CA GLU A 70 0.31 10.88 -6.86
C GLU A 70 1.09 9.71 -7.46
N LEU A 71 0.51 8.50 -7.51
CA LEU A 71 1.21 7.33 -8.03
C LEU A 71 1.66 7.56 -9.49
N PRO A 72 2.97 7.51 -9.79
CA PRO A 72 3.44 7.68 -11.15
C PRO A 72 2.96 6.52 -12.05
N SER A 73 2.42 6.85 -13.21
CA SER A 73 1.87 5.87 -14.16
C SER A 73 2.89 4.86 -14.74
N ALA A 74 4.18 5.14 -14.54
CA ALA A 74 5.28 4.25 -14.89
C ALA A 74 5.52 3.15 -13.85
N LEU A 75 5.09 3.35 -12.59
CA LEU A 75 5.20 2.34 -11.54
C LEU A 75 4.04 1.35 -11.65
N ARG A 76 4.36 0.13 -12.07
CA ARG A 76 3.35 -0.92 -12.35
C ARG A 76 3.61 -2.21 -11.60
N GLN A 77 4.70 -2.32 -10.85
CA GLN A 77 5.06 -3.51 -10.11
C GLN A 77 4.88 -3.28 -8.61
N GLN A 78 4.45 -4.31 -7.88
CA GLN A 78 4.25 -4.25 -6.43
C GLN A 78 5.49 -3.72 -5.71
N ARG A 79 6.67 -4.26 -6.00
CA ARG A 79 7.94 -3.82 -5.40
C ARG A 79 8.22 -2.34 -5.64
N ASP A 80 8.07 -1.88 -6.88
CA ASP A 80 8.41 -0.51 -7.23
C ASP A 80 7.43 0.48 -6.56
N VAL A 81 6.16 0.10 -6.43
CA VAL A 81 5.13 0.88 -5.73
C VAL A 81 5.41 0.87 -4.23
N HIS A 82 5.77 -0.27 -3.65
CA HIS A 82 6.17 -0.40 -2.24
C HIS A 82 7.32 0.56 -1.92
N ASP A 83 8.42 0.48 -2.68
CA ASP A 83 9.62 1.30 -2.43
C ASP A 83 9.30 2.79 -2.55
N TRP A 84 8.47 3.17 -3.52
CA TRP A 84 8.00 4.54 -3.69
C TRP A 84 7.13 5.02 -2.51
N VAL A 85 6.22 4.19 -1.99
CA VAL A 85 5.42 4.55 -0.81
C VAL A 85 6.28 4.72 0.43
N VAL A 86 7.26 3.84 0.64
CA VAL A 86 8.22 3.93 1.76
C VAL A 86 8.94 5.27 1.72
N GLU A 87 9.54 5.63 0.58
CA GLU A 87 10.25 6.90 0.38
C GLU A 87 9.36 8.11 0.68
N ARG A 88 8.15 8.16 0.08
CA ARG A 88 7.21 9.29 0.24
C ARG A 88 6.67 9.45 1.67
N LEU A 89 6.60 8.36 2.44
CA LEU A 89 6.18 8.39 3.84
C LEU A 89 7.32 8.77 4.79
N GLU A 90 8.58 8.46 4.46
CA GLU A 90 9.75 8.91 5.21
C GLU A 90 10.03 10.40 5.04
N GLU A 91 9.92 10.93 3.81
CA GLU A 91 10.15 12.35 3.51
C GLU A 91 9.27 13.32 4.32
N ASP A 92 8.10 12.86 4.71
CA ASP A 92 7.12 13.66 5.48
C ASP A 92 7.17 13.36 6.98
N ALA A 93 8.08 12.49 7.43
CA ALA A 93 8.36 12.39 8.84
C ALA A 93 8.98 13.72 9.30
N PRO A 94 8.53 14.30 10.43
CA PRO A 94 9.17 15.50 10.95
C PRO A 94 10.66 15.23 11.14
N LEU A 95 11.51 16.13 10.64
CA LEU A 95 12.94 16.11 10.92
C LEU A 95 13.13 15.99 12.43
N GLY A 96 13.71 14.87 12.87
CA GLY A 96 14.00 14.60 14.28
C GLY A 96 14.96 15.59 14.89
#